data_AF-A0A3N4HEF4-F1
#
_entry.id   AF-A0A3N4HEF4-F1
#
_cell.length_a   1.000
_cell.length_b   1.000
_cell.length_c   1.000
_cell.angle_alpha   90.00
_cell.angle_beta   90.00
_cell.angle_gamma   90.00
#
_symmetry.space_group_name_H-M   'P 1'
#
loop_
_entity.id
_entity.type
_entity.pdbx_description
1 polymer ?
#
loop_
_entity_poly.entity_id
_entity_poly.type
_entity_poly.pdbx_seq_one_letter_code
_entity_poly.pdbx_strand_id
1 'polypeptide(L)'
;MDISSVHDPKSEPSRQNGGRKKQQPIAKLHAGRYSALDPELLFRHRNAYVPPWDELRGTLNHLYGENFDANPVPDSIFEATQALVKFFDVRIRLMPSHPIFSCKLVRQLDHMLPAIHHLISRRYRAGLLRSSQIKLVTILYELSLRHWSRMMDLNVDKFWVYWEPFRVGWISVSHFILKVRSERLENLLLKYISEDGCADVVVDGIVRADKKFVEETNRLSDTIRDSKLGYWEKEHLLAERAWNILYWPPS
;
A
#
# COMPACT_ATOMS: atom_id res chain seq x y z
N MET A 1 3.09 -49.34 61.08
CA MET A 1 2.39 -48.62 62.16
C MET A 1 3.42 -47.71 62.78
N ASP A 2 3.40 -46.42 62.46
CA ASP A 2 3.29 -45.35 63.45
C ASP A 2 2.99 -44.04 62.74
N ILE A 3 2.11 -43.27 63.38
CA ILE A 3 1.38 -42.10 62.89
C ILE A 3 1.93 -40.87 63.63
N SER A 4 2.16 -39.78 62.89
CA SER A 4 1.95 -38.35 63.25
C SER A 4 2.90 -37.51 62.40
N SER A 5 2.47 -36.78 61.37
CA SER A 5 1.67 -35.55 61.38
C SER A 5 2.13 -34.55 62.44
N VAL A 6 2.51 -33.33 62.03
CA VAL A 6 1.96 -32.07 62.57
C VAL A 6 2.63 -30.85 61.87
N HIS A 7 1.73 -30.02 61.31
CA HIS A 7 1.78 -28.58 61.02
C HIS A 7 2.65 -27.95 59.92
N ASP A 8 1.96 -27.56 58.85
CA ASP A 8 2.10 -26.26 58.18
C ASP A 8 1.75 -25.08 59.12
N PRO A 9 2.35 -23.89 58.91
CA PRO A 9 1.53 -22.79 58.40
C PRO A 9 2.22 -21.87 57.36
N LYS A 10 1.55 -21.72 56.22
CA LYS A 10 1.37 -20.52 55.36
C LYS A 10 2.43 -19.39 55.40
N SER A 11 3.05 -19.16 54.24
CA SER A 11 3.17 -17.81 53.63
C SER A 11 3.42 -17.90 52.11
N GLU A 12 2.47 -17.43 51.31
CA GLU A 12 2.64 -17.05 49.88
C GLU A 12 3.53 -15.78 49.74
N PRO A 13 3.86 -15.26 48.54
CA PRO A 13 4.27 -15.90 47.28
C PRO A 13 5.54 -15.21 46.70
N SER A 14 6.61 -15.95 46.40
CA SER A 14 7.76 -15.38 45.69
C SER A 14 7.53 -15.41 44.18
N ARG A 15 6.84 -14.38 43.68
CA ARG A 15 6.93 -13.95 42.27
C ARG A 15 8.40 -13.75 41.91
N GLN A 16 9.00 -14.69 41.19
CA GLN A 16 10.10 -14.37 40.31
C GLN A 16 9.58 -14.35 38.89
N ASN A 17 9.32 -13.13 38.44
CA ASN A 17 9.13 -12.73 37.07
C ASN A 17 10.13 -13.47 36.18
N GLY A 18 9.64 -14.50 35.48
CA GLY A 18 10.22 -14.93 34.23
C GLY A 18 10.18 -13.74 33.27
N GLY A 19 11.23 -12.93 33.32
CA GLY A 19 11.42 -11.82 32.40
C GLY A 19 11.36 -12.37 31.00
N ARG A 20 10.21 -12.18 30.34
CA ARG A 20 10.12 -12.20 28.88
C ARG A 20 11.25 -11.31 28.42
N LYS A 21 12.33 -11.89 27.91
CA LYS A 21 13.30 -11.17 27.09
C LYS A 21 12.47 -10.53 25.99
N LYS A 22 12.13 -9.24 26.13
CA LYS A 22 11.50 -8.46 25.08
C LYS A 22 12.47 -8.57 23.91
N GLN A 23 12.13 -9.40 22.94
CA GLN A 23 12.84 -9.49 21.68
C GLN A 23 12.94 -8.06 21.18
N GLN A 24 14.17 -7.57 20.99
CA GLN A 24 14.39 -6.21 20.52
C GLN A 24 13.81 -6.13 19.09
N PRO A 25 12.83 -5.26 18.83
CA PRO A 25 12.22 -5.18 17.51
C PRO A 25 13.23 -4.70 16.46
N ILE A 26 13.23 -5.30 15.26
CA ILE A 26 13.90 -4.98 13.96
C ILE A 26 15.28 -4.33 13.89
N ALA A 27 15.60 -3.35 14.74
CA ALA A 27 16.84 -2.59 14.70
C ALA A 27 18.09 -3.49 14.75
N LYS A 28 17.98 -4.75 15.22
CA LYS A 28 19.08 -5.73 15.17
C LYS A 28 19.12 -6.62 13.91
N LEU A 29 18.02 -6.85 13.20
CA LEU A 29 18.00 -7.74 12.02
C LEU A 29 18.48 -7.02 10.76
N HIS A 30 18.20 -5.71 10.63
CA HIS A 30 18.71 -4.90 9.51
C HIS A 30 20.13 -4.38 9.74
N ALA A 31 20.55 -4.22 11.00
CA ALA A 31 21.95 -3.86 11.33
C ALA A 31 22.97 -4.92 10.88
N GLY A 32 22.56 -6.18 10.68
CA GLY A 32 23.43 -7.26 10.20
C GLY A 32 23.48 -7.44 8.68
N ARG A 33 22.66 -6.72 7.90
CA ARG A 33 22.45 -7.01 6.46
C ARG A 33 22.64 -5.82 5.49
N TYR A 34 23.17 -4.69 5.95
CA TYR A 34 23.52 -3.54 5.10
C TYR A 34 22.36 -2.84 4.35
N SER A 35 21.08 -3.18 4.59
CA SER A 35 20.00 -2.26 4.22
C SER A 35 20.03 -1.09 5.20
N ALA A 36 20.60 0.04 4.75
CA ALA A 36 20.72 1.24 5.56
C ALA A 36 19.31 1.73 5.92
N LEU A 37 18.90 1.46 7.16
CA LEU A 37 17.68 2.04 7.72
C LEU A 37 17.71 3.55 7.50
N ASP A 38 16.62 4.12 7.01
CA ASP A 38 16.56 5.56 6.78
C ASP A 38 16.68 6.26 8.15
N PRO A 39 17.75 7.05 8.37
CA PRO A 39 18.06 7.56 9.70
C PRO A 39 17.01 8.56 10.19
N GLU A 40 16.37 9.28 9.27
CA GLU A 40 15.36 10.28 9.60
C GLU A 40 14.05 9.60 10.00
N LEU A 41 13.56 8.65 9.21
CA LEU A 41 12.36 7.89 9.56
C LEU A 41 12.56 7.06 10.83
N LEU A 42 13.74 6.48 11.03
CA LEU A 42 14.09 5.75 12.25
C LEU A 42 14.13 6.67 13.47
N PHE A 43 14.69 7.89 13.32
CA PHE A 43 14.66 8.90 14.37
C PHE A 43 13.21 9.26 14.73
N ARG A 44 12.33 9.44 13.75
CA ARG A 44 10.91 9.72 14.00
C ARG A 44 10.21 8.57 14.72
N HIS A 45 10.45 7.33 14.31
CA HIS A 45 9.90 6.15 14.98
C HIS A 45 10.30 6.10 16.47
N ARG A 46 11.57 6.39 16.78
CA ARG A 46 12.09 6.40 18.16
C ARG A 46 11.52 7.54 19.01
N ASN A 47 11.22 8.68 18.38
CA ASN A 47 10.76 9.90 19.06
C ASN A 47 9.25 10.15 18.90
N ALA A 48 8.48 9.14 18.46
CA ALA A 48 7.05 9.27 18.17
C ALA A 48 6.17 9.66 19.38
N TYR A 49 6.74 9.81 20.59
CA TYR A 49 6.03 10.22 21.81
C TYR A 49 5.82 11.74 21.95
N VAL A 50 6.22 12.57 20.98
CA VAL A 50 6.08 14.04 21.05
C VAL A 50 5.01 14.54 20.07
N PRO A 51 3.80 14.96 20.56
CA PRO A 51 2.76 15.60 19.74
C PRO A 51 3.25 16.94 19.13
N PRO A 52 2.63 17.46 18.04
CA PRO A 52 1.34 17.11 17.46
C PRO A 52 1.38 16.28 16.17
N TRP A 53 2.57 15.88 15.70
CA TRP A 53 2.78 15.30 14.36
C TRP A 53 2.77 13.76 14.36
N ASP A 54 1.79 13.17 15.04
CA ASP A 54 1.59 11.73 15.26
C ASP A 54 1.17 10.95 14.00
N GLU A 55 1.45 11.53 12.85
CA GLU A 55 0.78 11.25 11.60
C GLU A 55 1.15 9.85 11.08
N LEU A 56 2.43 9.48 10.99
CA LEU A 56 2.84 8.20 10.38
C LEU A 56 3.14 7.08 11.39
N ARG A 57 2.62 7.14 12.62
CA ARG A 57 2.99 6.18 13.67
C ARG A 57 2.66 4.74 13.27
N GLY A 58 1.49 4.50 12.68
CA GLY A 58 1.09 3.17 12.24
C GLY A 58 2.03 2.62 11.17
N THR A 59 2.34 3.43 10.17
CA THR A 59 3.28 3.11 9.09
C THR A 59 4.69 2.85 9.60
N LEU A 60 5.21 3.70 10.49
CA LEU A 60 6.55 3.56 11.03
C LEU A 60 6.70 2.30 11.90
N ASN A 61 5.65 1.92 12.64
CA ASN A 61 5.64 0.65 13.38
C ASN A 61 5.69 -0.56 12.43
N HIS A 62 5.08 -0.47 11.25
CA HIS A 62 5.16 -1.50 10.19
C HIS A 62 6.49 -1.52 9.43
N LEU A 63 7.34 -0.51 9.60
CA LEU A 63 8.69 -0.49 9.01
C LEU A 63 9.77 -0.88 10.03
N TYR A 64 9.67 -0.40 11.26
CA TYR A 64 10.77 -0.44 12.23
C TYR A 64 10.39 -1.02 13.60
N GLY A 65 9.12 -1.39 13.81
CA GLY A 65 8.62 -1.88 15.10
C GLY A 65 8.01 -3.27 15.00
N GLU A 66 7.35 -3.71 16.07
CA GLU A 66 6.89 -5.10 16.25
C GLU A 66 6.02 -5.63 15.08
N ASN A 67 5.33 -4.72 14.38
CA ASN A 67 4.50 -5.10 13.24
C ASN A 67 5.31 -5.59 12.04
N PHE A 68 6.53 -5.09 11.82
CA PHE A 68 7.40 -5.63 10.78
C PHE A 68 7.93 -7.02 11.19
N ASP A 69 8.23 -7.26 12.46
CA ASP A 69 8.73 -8.56 12.91
C ASP A 69 7.65 -9.62 12.71
N ALA A 70 6.40 -9.24 12.97
CA ALA A 70 5.24 -10.06 12.67
C ALA A 70 5.01 -10.20 11.16
N ASN A 71 5.31 -9.15 10.37
CA ASN A 71 5.01 -9.07 8.94
C ASN A 71 6.19 -8.62 8.06
N PRO A 72 7.27 -9.42 7.99
CA PRO A 72 8.44 -9.04 7.21
C PRO A 72 8.15 -9.06 5.71
N VAL A 73 8.81 -8.17 4.98
CA VAL A 73 8.74 -8.10 3.51
C VAL A 73 10.15 -8.24 2.92
N PRO A 74 10.28 -8.61 1.63
CA PRO A 74 11.57 -8.63 0.94
C PRO A 74 12.29 -7.27 0.98
N ASP A 75 13.62 -7.28 1.04
CA ASP A 75 14.45 -6.08 1.18
C ASP A 75 14.14 -5.01 0.12
N SER A 76 14.05 -5.37 -1.16
CA SER A 76 13.68 -4.43 -2.23
C SER A 76 12.32 -3.74 -2.03
N ILE A 77 11.35 -4.44 -1.44
CA ILE A 77 10.02 -3.88 -1.15
C ILE A 77 10.09 -3.00 0.10
N PHE A 78 10.90 -3.40 1.09
CA PHE A 78 11.17 -2.59 2.25
C PHE A 78 11.80 -1.25 1.86
N GLU A 79 12.86 -1.26 1.06
CA GLU A 79 13.54 -0.05 0.56
C GLU A 79 12.59 0.85 -0.24
N ALA A 80 11.81 0.27 -1.16
CA ALA A 80 10.81 1.01 -1.93
C ALA A 80 9.70 1.60 -1.03
N THR A 81 9.32 0.89 0.04
CA THR A 81 8.38 1.41 1.03
C THR A 81 9.00 2.57 1.82
N GLN A 82 10.26 2.46 2.25
CA GLN A 82 10.96 3.55 2.95
C GLN A 82 11.02 4.80 2.08
N ALA A 83 11.36 4.66 0.79
CA ALA A 83 11.38 5.77 -0.16
C ALA A 83 10.01 6.45 -0.29
N LEU A 84 8.93 5.65 -0.38
CA LEU A 84 7.57 6.16 -0.42
C LEU A 84 7.18 6.94 0.84
N VAL A 85 7.44 6.35 2.00
CA VAL A 85 7.11 6.96 3.29
C VAL A 85 7.90 8.25 3.48
N LYS A 86 9.19 8.25 3.15
CA LYS A 86 10.04 9.45 3.19
C LYS A 86 9.51 10.56 2.29
N PHE A 87 9.11 10.23 1.06
CA PHE A 87 8.55 11.20 0.12
C PHE A 87 7.33 11.91 0.74
N PHE A 88 6.37 11.15 1.26
CA PHE A 88 5.19 11.75 1.88
C PHE A 88 5.52 12.48 3.16
N ASP A 89 6.39 11.94 4.01
CA ASP A 89 6.84 12.56 5.25
C ASP A 89 7.42 13.97 5.03
N VAL A 90 8.29 14.12 4.03
CA VAL A 90 8.87 15.41 3.65
C VAL A 90 7.78 16.35 3.13
N ARG A 91 6.92 15.89 2.21
CA ARG A 91 5.90 16.74 1.58
C ARG A 91 4.83 17.19 2.56
N ILE A 92 4.40 16.32 3.47
CA ILE A 92 3.48 16.64 4.57
C ILE A 92 4.04 17.79 5.41
N ARG A 93 5.34 17.74 5.76
CA ARG A 93 5.99 18.81 6.53
C ARG A 93 6.09 20.13 5.77
N LEU A 94 6.25 20.08 4.45
CA LEU A 94 6.35 21.26 3.60
C LEU A 94 4.98 21.90 3.26
N MET A 95 3.86 21.27 3.63
CA MET A 95 2.50 21.75 3.38
C MET A 95 1.72 22.10 4.67
N PRO A 96 2.24 22.98 5.55
CA PRO A 96 1.60 23.29 6.84
C PRO A 96 0.28 24.06 6.75
N SER A 97 -0.06 24.63 5.59
CA SER A 97 -1.25 25.47 5.39
C SER A 97 -2.57 24.69 5.20
N HIS A 98 -2.54 23.36 5.11
CA HIS A 98 -3.76 22.54 5.06
C HIS A 98 -3.72 21.37 6.07
N PRO A 99 -3.93 21.61 7.38
CA PRO A 99 -3.87 20.57 8.42
C PRO A 99 -4.88 19.43 8.24
N ILE A 100 -6.06 19.71 7.64
CA ILE A 100 -7.04 18.66 7.31
C ILE A 100 -6.51 17.73 6.21
N PHE A 101 -5.70 18.27 5.28
CA PHE A 101 -5.12 17.50 4.19
C PHE A 101 -4.02 16.56 4.69
N SER A 102 -3.05 17.06 5.46
CA SER A 102 -1.97 16.24 6.02
C SER A 102 -2.57 15.04 6.76
N CYS A 103 -3.54 15.29 7.64
CA CYS A 103 -4.20 14.26 8.44
C CYS A 103 -4.90 13.18 7.58
N LYS A 104 -5.55 13.55 6.47
CA LYS A 104 -6.24 12.58 5.60
C LYS A 104 -5.25 11.72 4.82
N LEU A 105 -4.26 12.34 4.18
CA LEU A 105 -3.22 11.65 3.40
C LEU A 105 -2.48 10.62 4.27
N VAL A 106 -2.10 11.07 5.44
CA VAL A 106 -1.45 10.29 6.48
C VAL A 106 -2.27 9.09 6.88
N ARG A 107 -3.54 9.31 7.28
CA ARG A 107 -4.42 8.20 7.68
C ARG A 107 -4.51 7.18 6.56
N GLN A 108 -4.61 7.62 5.32
CA GLN A 108 -4.70 6.72 4.18
C GLN A 108 -3.42 5.90 3.98
N LEU A 109 -2.25 6.51 4.13
CA LEU A 109 -0.97 5.78 4.13
C LEU A 109 -0.91 4.75 5.27
N ASP A 110 -1.31 5.15 6.47
CA ASP A 110 -1.38 4.30 7.66
C ASP A 110 -2.37 3.13 7.53
N HIS A 111 -3.33 3.18 6.61
CA HIS A 111 -4.22 2.05 6.32
C HIS A 111 -3.72 1.21 5.14
N MET A 112 -3.27 1.87 4.07
CA MET A 112 -2.90 1.23 2.81
C MET A 112 -1.62 0.41 2.93
N LEU A 113 -0.57 0.99 3.54
CA LEU A 113 0.73 0.32 3.64
C LEU A 113 0.67 -0.96 4.47
N PRO A 114 0.07 -0.97 5.67
CA PRO A 114 -0.12 -2.21 6.43
C PRO A 114 -0.87 -3.28 5.65
N ALA A 115 -1.95 -2.91 4.96
CA ALA A 115 -2.76 -3.87 4.20
C ALA A 115 -1.91 -4.57 3.11
N ILE A 116 -1.12 -3.80 2.35
CA ILE A 116 -0.25 -4.34 1.31
C ILE A 116 0.89 -5.18 1.92
N HIS A 117 1.53 -4.69 2.98
CA HIS A 117 2.58 -5.42 3.69
C HIS A 117 2.10 -6.75 4.25
N HIS A 118 0.92 -6.80 4.86
CA HIS A 118 0.32 -8.06 5.33
C HIS A 118 0.14 -9.07 4.19
N LEU A 119 -0.35 -8.63 3.02
CA LEU A 119 -0.53 -9.50 1.85
C LEU A 119 0.80 -10.07 1.35
N ILE A 120 1.81 -9.22 1.22
CA ILE A 120 3.15 -9.57 0.76
C ILE A 120 3.82 -10.50 1.77
N SER A 121 3.87 -10.10 3.03
CA SER A 121 4.48 -10.86 4.14
C SER A 121 3.91 -12.26 4.24
N ARG A 122 2.58 -12.41 4.16
CA ARG A 122 1.93 -13.73 4.23
C ARG A 122 2.47 -14.68 3.15
N ARG A 123 2.67 -14.20 1.92
CA ARG A 123 3.23 -14.99 0.83
C ARG A 123 4.74 -15.20 0.98
N TYR A 124 5.46 -14.15 1.41
CA TYR A 124 6.89 -14.18 1.60
C TYR A 124 7.31 -15.22 2.64
N ARG A 125 6.69 -15.19 3.84
CA ARG A 125 6.93 -16.18 4.90
C ARG A 125 6.57 -17.60 4.49
N ALA A 126 5.58 -17.76 3.61
CA ALA A 126 5.20 -19.05 3.07
C ALA A 126 6.11 -19.55 1.93
N GLY A 127 7.12 -18.77 1.50
CA GLY A 127 7.96 -19.09 0.35
C GLY A 127 7.21 -19.07 -0.99
N LEU A 128 6.03 -18.42 -1.05
CA LEU A 128 5.14 -18.40 -2.21
C LEU A 128 5.27 -17.12 -3.05
N LEU A 129 6.24 -16.27 -2.74
CA LEU A 129 6.47 -15.00 -3.42
C LEU A 129 7.62 -15.15 -4.42
N ARG A 130 7.30 -15.10 -5.72
CA ARG A 130 8.30 -15.23 -6.80
C ARG A 130 9.11 -13.96 -6.97
N SER A 131 10.34 -14.08 -7.45
CA SER A 131 11.21 -12.94 -7.76
C SER A 131 10.57 -11.95 -8.73
N SER A 132 9.85 -12.43 -9.75
CA SER A 132 9.14 -11.55 -10.69
C SER A 132 8.01 -10.77 -10.03
N GLN A 133 7.27 -11.37 -9.08
CA GLN A 133 6.26 -10.66 -8.29
C GLN A 133 6.89 -9.59 -7.39
N ILE A 134 8.03 -9.91 -6.76
CA ILE A 134 8.79 -8.94 -5.94
C ILE A 134 9.20 -7.74 -6.80
N LYS A 135 9.74 -7.98 -7.99
CA LYS A 135 10.12 -6.93 -8.94
C LYS A 135 8.91 -6.09 -9.38
N LEU A 136 7.81 -6.71 -9.76
CA LEU A 136 6.59 -6.01 -10.18
C LEU A 136 6.02 -5.13 -9.06
N VAL A 137 5.98 -5.62 -7.82
CA VAL A 137 5.55 -4.81 -6.67
C VAL A 137 6.53 -3.67 -6.43
N THR A 138 7.83 -3.91 -6.48
CA THR A 138 8.85 -2.86 -6.30
C THR A 138 8.68 -1.75 -7.35
N ILE A 139 8.52 -2.12 -8.62
CA ILE A 139 8.23 -1.20 -9.72
C ILE A 139 6.94 -0.40 -9.44
N LEU A 140 5.89 -1.04 -8.91
CA LEU A 140 4.64 -0.35 -8.59
C LEU A 140 4.86 0.76 -7.54
N TYR A 141 5.70 0.53 -6.52
CA TYR A 141 6.08 1.57 -5.56
C TYR A 141 6.86 2.71 -6.23
N GLU A 142 7.81 2.40 -7.09
CA GLU A 142 8.59 3.41 -7.82
C GLU A 142 7.73 4.24 -8.77
N LEU A 143 6.84 3.59 -9.53
CA LEU A 143 5.90 4.27 -10.43
C LEU A 143 4.95 5.17 -9.65
N SER A 144 4.48 4.69 -8.49
CA SER A 144 3.67 5.48 -7.57
C SER A 144 4.40 6.73 -7.10
N LEU A 145 5.65 6.58 -6.66
CA LEU A 145 6.53 7.70 -6.27
C LEU A 145 6.70 8.72 -7.39
N ARG A 146 7.04 8.27 -8.61
CA ARG A 146 7.22 9.15 -9.78
C ARG A 146 5.93 9.88 -10.11
N HIS A 147 4.80 9.18 -10.10
CA HIS A 147 3.49 9.77 -10.36
C HIS A 147 3.16 10.85 -9.32
N TRP A 148 3.35 10.57 -8.04
CA TRP A 148 3.12 11.54 -6.97
C TRP A 148 4.06 12.74 -7.04
N SER A 149 5.33 12.54 -7.35
CA SER A 149 6.26 13.66 -7.56
C SER A 149 5.75 14.57 -8.66
N ARG A 150 5.42 14.02 -9.84
CA ARG A 150 4.89 14.80 -10.97
C ARG A 150 3.61 15.55 -10.61
N MET A 151 2.66 14.90 -9.95
CA MET A 151 1.40 15.53 -9.53
C MET A 151 1.61 16.69 -8.56
N MET A 152 2.55 16.54 -7.62
CA MET A 152 2.88 17.59 -6.66
C MET A 152 3.66 18.74 -7.31
N ASP A 153 4.58 18.45 -8.24
CA ASP A 153 5.36 19.47 -8.94
C ASP A 153 4.50 20.31 -9.89
N LEU A 154 3.39 19.76 -10.38
CA LEU A 154 2.38 20.47 -11.18
C LEU A 154 1.44 21.35 -10.35
N ASN A 155 1.62 21.45 -9.03
CA ASN A 155 0.75 22.19 -8.11
C ASN A 155 -0.74 21.89 -8.36
N VAL A 156 -1.09 20.60 -8.50
CA VAL A 156 -2.49 20.22 -8.70
C VAL A 156 -3.27 20.54 -7.44
N ASP A 157 -3.95 21.69 -7.42
CA ASP A 157 -4.76 22.19 -6.30
C ASP A 157 -5.79 21.17 -5.81
N LYS A 158 -6.19 20.24 -6.68
CA LYS A 158 -7.17 19.17 -6.41
C LYS A 158 -6.54 17.79 -6.29
N PHE A 159 -5.30 17.68 -5.78
CA PHE A 159 -4.59 16.39 -5.65
C PHE A 159 -5.47 15.32 -4.95
N TRP A 160 -6.38 15.71 -4.03
CA TRP A 160 -7.23 14.77 -3.28
C TRP A 160 -8.20 14.00 -4.17
N VAL A 161 -8.60 14.58 -5.30
CA VAL A 161 -9.49 13.92 -6.28
C VAL A 161 -8.80 12.70 -6.88
N TYR A 162 -7.47 12.75 -7.00
CA TYR A 162 -6.65 11.67 -7.56
C TYR A 162 -6.23 10.65 -6.50
N TRP A 163 -6.26 11.01 -5.21
CA TRP A 163 -5.80 10.13 -4.13
C TRP A 163 -6.65 8.86 -4.00
N GLU A 164 -7.97 8.98 -4.01
CA GLU A 164 -8.85 7.82 -3.79
C GLU A 164 -8.81 6.82 -4.96
N PRO A 165 -8.90 7.25 -6.23
CA PRO A 165 -8.66 6.36 -7.38
C PRO A 165 -7.28 5.71 -7.33
N PHE A 166 -6.25 6.48 -6.95
CA PHE A 166 -4.89 5.96 -6.81
C PHE A 166 -4.79 4.88 -5.73
N ARG A 167 -5.34 5.10 -4.53
CA ARG A 167 -5.36 4.13 -3.43
C ARG A 167 -6.04 2.83 -3.85
N VAL A 168 -7.23 2.94 -4.44
CA VAL A 168 -8.00 1.78 -4.91
C VAL A 168 -7.24 1.05 -6.02
N GLY A 169 -6.68 1.79 -6.98
CA GLY A 169 -5.87 1.26 -8.07
C GLY A 169 -4.63 0.53 -7.55
N TRP A 170 -3.87 1.13 -6.64
CA TRP A 170 -2.66 0.52 -6.07
C TRP A 170 -2.98 -0.78 -5.35
N ILE A 171 -3.99 -0.78 -4.46
CA ILE A 171 -4.41 -2.00 -3.76
C ILE A 171 -4.85 -3.08 -4.76
N SER A 172 -5.59 -2.70 -5.81
CA SER A 172 -6.08 -3.64 -6.83
C SER A 172 -4.94 -4.24 -7.67
N VAL A 173 -4.00 -3.41 -8.12
CA VAL A 173 -2.83 -3.87 -8.89
C VAL A 173 -1.92 -4.74 -8.02
N SER A 174 -1.72 -4.39 -6.75
CA SER A 174 -0.97 -5.21 -5.80
C SER A 174 -1.64 -6.58 -5.63
N HIS A 175 -2.96 -6.61 -5.45
CA HIS A 175 -3.71 -7.86 -5.39
C HIS A 175 -3.59 -8.68 -6.68
N PHE A 176 -3.68 -8.04 -7.83
CA PHE A 176 -3.51 -8.69 -9.12
C PHE A 176 -2.13 -9.36 -9.22
N ILE A 177 -1.05 -8.59 -9.03
CA ILE A 177 0.34 -9.08 -9.08
C ILE A 177 0.52 -10.28 -8.13
N LEU A 178 0.03 -10.16 -6.90
CA LEU A 178 0.17 -11.20 -5.88
C LEU A 178 -0.75 -12.42 -6.10
N LYS A 179 -1.79 -12.31 -6.93
CA LYS A 179 -2.70 -13.42 -7.26
C LYS A 179 -2.34 -14.12 -8.56
N VAL A 180 -1.70 -13.44 -9.51
CA VAL A 180 -1.24 -14.04 -10.77
C VAL A 180 -0.42 -15.29 -10.46
N ARG A 181 -0.81 -16.41 -11.07
CA ARG A 181 -0.11 -17.71 -10.95
C ARG A 181 0.75 -18.02 -12.16
N SER A 182 0.68 -17.21 -13.22
CA SER A 182 1.43 -17.39 -14.47
C SER A 182 2.77 -16.65 -14.43
N GLU A 183 3.87 -17.39 -14.34
CA GLU A 183 5.23 -16.83 -14.44
C GLU A 183 5.49 -16.21 -15.82
N ARG A 184 4.97 -16.83 -16.89
CA ARG A 184 5.05 -16.28 -18.24
C ARG A 184 4.40 -14.90 -18.34
N LEU A 185 3.25 -14.70 -17.71
CA LEU A 185 2.59 -13.39 -17.67
C LEU A 185 3.40 -12.38 -16.86
N GLU A 186 3.92 -12.77 -15.70
CA GLU A 186 4.77 -11.89 -14.88
C GLU A 186 6.01 -11.41 -15.65
N ASN A 187 6.69 -12.33 -16.32
CA ASN A 187 7.87 -12.02 -17.12
C ASN A 187 7.53 -11.17 -18.35
N LEU A 188 6.38 -11.41 -18.98
CA LEU A 188 5.88 -10.58 -20.07
C LEU A 188 5.62 -9.14 -19.62
N LEU A 189 4.95 -8.95 -18.47
CA LEU A 189 4.72 -7.63 -17.89
C LEU A 189 6.04 -6.92 -17.57
N LEU A 190 6.99 -7.61 -16.95
CA LEU A 190 8.32 -7.05 -16.68
C LEU A 190 9.03 -6.62 -17.96
N LYS A 191 8.93 -7.43 -19.02
CA LYS A 191 9.52 -7.09 -20.33
C LYS A 191 8.89 -5.82 -20.89
N TYR A 192 7.56 -5.74 -20.95
CA TYR A 192 6.87 -4.55 -21.43
C TYR A 192 7.21 -3.30 -20.62
N ILE A 193 7.32 -3.42 -19.30
CA ILE A 193 7.71 -2.29 -18.44
C ILE A 193 9.15 -1.82 -18.73
N SER A 194 10.04 -2.75 -19.10
CA SER A 194 11.44 -2.44 -19.44
C SER A 194 11.65 -1.92 -20.86
N GLU A 195 10.63 -1.98 -21.73
CA GLU A 195 10.74 -1.48 -23.10
C GLU A 195 10.68 0.06 -23.14
N ASP A 196 11.71 0.68 -23.72
CA ASP A 196 11.79 2.14 -23.87
C ASP A 196 10.60 2.69 -24.66
N GLY A 197 9.96 3.73 -24.12
CA GLY A 197 8.81 4.42 -24.75
C GLY A 197 7.48 3.66 -24.67
N CYS A 198 7.44 2.42 -24.17
CA CYS A 198 6.20 1.64 -24.08
C CYS A 198 5.22 2.24 -23.05
N ALA A 199 5.73 2.82 -21.96
CA ALA A 199 4.90 3.42 -20.93
C ALA A 199 4.06 4.58 -21.50
N ASP A 200 4.64 5.47 -22.28
CA ASP A 200 3.94 6.68 -22.72
C ASP A 200 2.90 6.36 -23.81
N VAL A 201 3.23 5.51 -24.79
CA VAL A 201 2.27 5.13 -25.85
C VAL A 201 1.09 4.35 -25.30
N VAL A 202 1.32 3.42 -24.36
CA VAL A 202 0.26 2.64 -23.72
C VAL A 202 -0.57 3.52 -22.79
N VAL A 203 0.07 4.36 -21.98
CA VAL A 203 -0.64 5.33 -21.11
C VAL A 203 -1.49 6.27 -21.96
N ASP A 204 -0.95 6.82 -23.05
CA ASP A 204 -1.71 7.66 -23.98
C ASP A 204 -2.86 6.89 -24.62
N GLY A 205 -2.66 5.62 -24.97
CA GLY A 205 -3.70 4.73 -25.46
C GLY A 205 -4.83 4.54 -24.45
N ILE A 206 -4.48 4.29 -23.19
CA ILE A 206 -5.43 4.15 -22.08
C ILE A 206 -6.16 5.46 -21.83
N VAL A 207 -5.46 6.59 -21.80
CA VAL A 207 -6.08 7.92 -21.61
C VAL A 207 -7.05 8.25 -22.74
N ARG A 208 -6.69 7.93 -23.99
CA ARG A 208 -7.61 8.10 -25.13
C ARG A 208 -8.82 7.17 -25.02
N ALA A 209 -8.62 5.92 -24.63
CA ALA A 209 -9.70 4.95 -24.45
C ALA A 209 -10.64 5.38 -23.31
N ASP A 210 -10.10 5.84 -22.19
CA ASP A 210 -10.86 6.35 -21.04
C ASP A 210 -11.64 7.62 -21.40
N LYS A 211 -11.02 8.57 -22.11
CA LYS A 211 -11.71 9.75 -22.60
C LYS A 211 -12.89 9.38 -23.52
N LYS A 212 -12.66 8.48 -24.47
CA LYS A 212 -13.71 7.99 -25.38
C LYS A 212 -14.81 7.26 -24.62
N PHE A 213 -14.44 6.49 -23.60
CA PHE A 213 -15.37 5.80 -22.72
C PHE A 213 -16.26 6.77 -21.95
N VAL A 214 -15.67 7.81 -21.36
CA VAL A 214 -16.41 8.86 -20.62
C VAL A 214 -17.32 9.64 -21.56
N GLU A 215 -16.84 10.04 -22.75
CA GLU A 215 -17.64 10.73 -23.77
C GLU A 215 -18.86 9.91 -24.18
N GLU A 216 -18.67 8.63 -24.48
CA GLU A 216 -19.77 7.76 -24.90
C GLU A 216 -20.70 7.42 -23.72
N THR A 217 -20.17 7.26 -22.51
CA THR A 217 -20.98 7.09 -21.29
C THR A 217 -21.87 8.30 -21.04
N ASN A 218 -21.35 9.52 -21.23
CA ASN A 218 -22.13 10.75 -21.11
C ASN A 218 -23.20 10.84 -22.20
N ARG A 219 -22.85 10.54 -23.46
CA ARG A 219 -23.81 10.51 -24.58
C ARG A 219 -24.94 9.51 -24.33
N LEU A 220 -24.60 8.34 -23.83
CA LEU A 220 -25.55 7.30 -23.45
C LEU A 220 -26.41 7.73 -22.27
N SER A 221 -25.83 8.36 -21.25
CA SER A 221 -26.55 8.91 -20.09
C SER A 221 -27.60 9.94 -20.52
N ASP A 222 -27.26 10.86 -21.44
CA ASP A 222 -28.21 11.83 -21.99
C ASP A 222 -29.33 11.13 -22.78
N THR A 223 -28.99 10.15 -23.63
CA THR A 223 -29.97 9.36 -24.39
C THR A 223 -30.92 8.57 -23.47
N ILE A 224 -30.38 8.05 -22.37
CA ILE A 224 -31.10 7.24 -21.40
C ILE A 224 -31.91 8.12 -20.44
N ARG A 225 -31.46 9.34 -20.11
CA ARG A 225 -32.22 10.32 -19.33
C ARG A 225 -33.57 10.60 -19.99
N ASP A 226 -33.57 10.68 -21.31
CA ASP A 226 -34.77 10.92 -22.12
C ASP A 226 -35.60 9.64 -22.36
N SER A 227 -35.14 8.47 -21.89
CA SER A 227 -35.87 7.20 -21.99
C SER A 227 -36.75 6.92 -20.74
N LYS A 228 -37.89 6.26 -20.95
CA LYS A 228 -38.85 5.86 -19.89
C LYS A 228 -38.39 4.66 -19.03
N LEU A 229 -37.12 4.26 -19.09
CA LEU A 229 -36.60 3.10 -18.35
C LEU A 229 -36.51 3.35 -16.84
N GLY A 230 -36.61 2.29 -16.05
CA GLY A 230 -36.36 2.33 -14.60
C GLY A 230 -34.88 2.51 -14.26
N TYR A 231 -34.56 3.08 -13.10
CA TYR A 231 -33.18 3.40 -12.69
C TYR A 231 -32.19 2.21 -12.86
N TRP A 232 -32.58 1.02 -12.44
CA TRP A 232 -31.72 -0.19 -12.50
C TRP A 232 -31.51 -0.70 -13.94
N GLU A 233 -32.50 -0.55 -14.81
CA GLU A 233 -32.37 -0.89 -16.23
C GLU A 233 -31.43 0.09 -16.93
N LYS A 234 -31.45 1.36 -16.52
CA LYS A 234 -30.53 2.40 -17.03
C LYS A 234 -29.08 2.10 -16.67
N GLU A 235 -28.79 1.72 -15.42
CA GLU A 235 -27.44 1.33 -14.99
C GLU A 235 -26.94 0.08 -15.71
N HIS A 236 -27.78 -0.96 -15.85
CA HIS A 236 -27.37 -2.21 -16.47
C HIS A 236 -27.06 -2.03 -17.98
N LEU A 237 -27.86 -1.20 -18.67
CA LEU A 237 -27.65 -0.89 -20.08
C LEU A 237 -26.38 -0.05 -20.30
N LEU A 238 -26.08 0.89 -19.38
CA LEU A 238 -24.85 1.67 -19.38
C LEU A 238 -23.62 0.76 -19.19
N ALA A 239 -23.67 -0.16 -18.22
CA ALA A 239 -22.57 -1.09 -17.94
C ALA A 239 -22.30 -2.06 -19.11
N GLU A 240 -23.36 -2.58 -19.74
CA GLU A 240 -23.23 -3.47 -20.91
C GLU A 240 -22.65 -2.75 -22.13
N ARG A 241 -23.10 -1.51 -22.41
CA ARG A 241 -22.58 -0.72 -23.54
C ARG A 241 -21.15 -0.25 -23.30
N ALA A 242 -20.84 0.19 -22.07
CA ALA A 242 -19.49 0.47 -21.60
C ALA A 242 -18.53 -0.70 -21.88
N TRP A 243 -18.97 -1.93 -21.57
CA TRP A 243 -18.21 -3.14 -21.83
C TRP A 243 -17.95 -3.35 -23.34
N ASN A 244 -18.97 -3.18 -24.18
CA ASN A 244 -18.82 -3.36 -25.63
C ASN A 244 -17.87 -2.32 -26.25
N ILE A 245 -17.83 -1.08 -25.74
CA ILE A 245 -16.91 -0.04 -26.23
C ILE A 245 -15.45 -0.39 -25.90
N LEU A 246 -15.19 -0.92 -24.71
CA LEU A 246 -13.83 -1.23 -24.25
C LEU A 246 -13.25 -2.47 -24.92
N TYR A 247 -14.08 -3.47 -25.22
CA TYR A 247 -13.62 -4.79 -25.63
C TYR A 247 -14.06 -5.22 -27.03
N TRP A 248 -14.93 -4.45 -27.69
CA TRP A 248 -15.44 -4.77 -29.03
C TRP A 248 -15.59 -3.51 -29.91
N PRO A 249 -14.47 -2.85 -30.30
CA PRO A 249 -14.56 -1.71 -31.20
C PRO A 249 -15.20 -2.14 -32.53
N PRO A 250 -16.16 -1.36 -33.07
CA PRO A 250 -16.71 -1.64 -34.40
C PRO A 250 -15.59 -1.60 -35.44
N SER A 251 -15.62 -2.59 -36.33
CA SER A 251 -14.64 -2.81 -37.41
C SER A 251 -14.62 -1.65 -38.41
#